data_AF-A0A920Q6R8-F1
#
_entry.id   AF-A0A920Q6R8-F1
#
_cell.length_a   1.000
_cell.length_b   1.000
_cell.length_c   1.000
_cell.angle_alpha   90.00
_cell.angle_beta   90.00
_cell.angle_gamma   90.00
#
_symmetry.space_group_name_H-M   'P 1'
#
loop_
_entity.id
_entity.type
_entity.pdbx_description
1 polymer ?
#
loop_
_entity_poly.entity_id
_entity_poly.type
_entity_poly.pdbx_seq_one_letter_code
_entity_poly.pdbx_strand_id
1 'polypeptide(L)'
;MAAVPTGYVAPWWEFSHITNELLLKHGIKYDHSLMHRDFECYYVRKGDSWTKIDYSKPAEHWMHALVRGEETDLVEIPANWYLDDLPPMMFIKKAPNSHGFTNPRDIEQMWRDQFDFVYREYDEAVFPITIHPDVSGRPQVLLMLERLAEYIMSYEGVTFKTFDEIADDFMSKHPRR
;
A
#
# COMPACT_ATOMS: atom_id res chain seq x y z
N MET A 1 2.08 8.34 -29.51
CA MET A 1 1.58 9.10 -28.35
C MET A 1 2.03 8.36 -27.11
N ALA A 2 2.51 9.05 -26.08
CA ALA A 2 2.92 8.40 -24.83
C ALA A 2 1.69 7.77 -24.16
N ALA A 3 1.85 6.60 -23.55
CA ALA A 3 0.79 5.98 -22.76
C ALA A 3 0.43 6.89 -21.58
N VAL A 4 -0.87 7.04 -21.32
CA VAL A 4 -1.38 7.80 -20.15
C VAL A 4 -1.28 6.88 -18.93
N PRO A 5 -0.75 7.36 -17.78
CA PRO A 5 -0.67 6.55 -16.59
C PRO A 5 -2.07 6.20 -16.07
N THR A 6 -2.22 4.96 -15.62
CA THR A 6 -3.44 4.41 -15.04
C THR A 6 -3.36 4.30 -13.52
N GLY A 7 -2.15 4.39 -12.96
CA GLY A 7 -1.87 4.27 -11.53
C GLY A 7 -1.38 5.57 -10.91
N TYR A 8 -1.61 5.71 -9.61
CA TYR A 8 -1.11 6.82 -8.80
C TYR A 8 -0.56 6.31 -7.46
N VAL A 9 0.42 7.05 -6.93
CA VAL A 9 0.93 6.91 -5.56
C VAL A 9 1.03 8.33 -5.00
N ALA A 10 0.34 8.59 -3.90
CA ALA A 10 0.44 9.84 -3.17
C ALA A 10 1.85 9.97 -2.58
N PRO A 11 2.56 11.08 -2.83
CA PRO A 11 3.87 11.30 -2.22
C PRO A 11 3.78 11.17 -0.69
N TRP A 12 4.64 10.34 -0.13
CA TRP A 12 4.66 10.05 1.31
C TRP A 12 3.38 9.41 1.87
N TRP A 13 2.57 8.80 0.99
CA TRP A 13 1.27 8.20 1.32
C TRP A 13 0.29 9.14 2.03
N GLU A 14 0.41 10.44 1.75
CA GLU A 14 -0.50 11.46 2.26
C GLU A 14 -1.67 11.66 1.30
N PHE A 15 -2.77 10.93 1.56
CA PHE A 15 -3.99 10.99 0.77
C PHE A 15 -4.96 12.03 1.32
N SER A 16 -5.34 13.03 0.51
CA SER A 16 -6.25 14.09 0.93
C SER A 16 -7.72 13.72 0.70
N HIS A 17 -8.63 14.44 1.36
CA HIS A 17 -10.09 14.27 1.19
C HIS A 17 -10.59 14.54 -0.25
N ILE A 18 -9.80 15.22 -1.10
CA ILE A 18 -10.16 15.49 -2.50
C ILE A 18 -9.39 14.60 -3.49
N THR A 19 -8.38 13.83 -3.04
CA THR A 19 -7.48 13.09 -3.94
C THR A 19 -8.27 12.06 -4.78
N ASN A 20 -9.15 11.28 -4.16
CA ASN A 20 -9.99 10.29 -4.85
C ASN A 20 -10.78 10.93 -6.02
N GLU A 21 -11.44 12.06 -5.77
CA GLU A 21 -12.23 12.75 -6.79
C GLU A 21 -11.38 13.28 -7.95
N LEU A 22 -10.18 13.78 -7.65
CA LEU A 22 -9.24 14.23 -8.67
C LEU A 22 -8.73 13.05 -9.52
N LEU A 23 -8.37 11.94 -8.89
CA LEU A 23 -7.90 10.73 -9.60
C LEU A 23 -8.96 10.22 -10.57
N LEU A 24 -10.21 10.07 -10.10
CA LEU A 24 -11.32 9.66 -10.96
C LEU A 24 -11.59 10.65 -12.10
N LYS A 25 -11.56 11.95 -11.82
CA LYS A 25 -11.74 13.00 -12.83
C LYS A 25 -10.69 12.91 -13.94
N HIS A 26 -9.48 12.45 -13.62
CA HIS A 26 -8.38 12.30 -14.57
C HIS A 26 -8.26 10.90 -15.18
N GLY A 27 -9.20 10.00 -14.89
CA GLY A 27 -9.23 8.64 -15.46
C GLY A 27 -8.18 7.70 -14.88
N ILE A 28 -7.67 7.97 -13.66
CA ILE A 28 -6.80 7.06 -12.94
C ILE A 28 -7.63 5.84 -12.49
N LYS A 29 -7.12 4.65 -12.80
CA LYS A 29 -7.75 3.35 -12.54
C LYS A 29 -7.51 2.89 -11.11
N TYR A 30 -6.30 3.07 -10.59
CA TYR A 30 -5.93 2.61 -9.26
C TYR A 30 -5.01 3.57 -8.50
N ASP A 31 -5.03 3.45 -7.17
CA ASP A 31 -4.12 4.08 -6.23
C ASP A 31 -3.34 3.00 -5.42
N HIS A 32 -2.16 3.38 -4.93
CA HIS A 32 -1.34 2.60 -4.01
C HIS A 32 -0.80 3.53 -2.91
N SER A 33 -1.70 3.99 -2.05
CA SER A 33 -1.42 4.95 -0.97
C SER A 33 -2.21 4.69 0.31
N LEU A 34 -3.35 4.02 0.21
CA LEU A 34 -4.27 3.80 1.31
C LEU A 34 -4.06 2.42 1.94
N MET A 35 -4.45 2.29 3.21
CA MET A 35 -4.12 1.15 4.07
C MET A 35 -5.37 0.54 4.72
N HIS A 36 -6.52 0.53 4.05
CA HIS A 36 -7.76 -0.04 4.63
C HIS A 36 -7.74 -1.58 4.67
N ARG A 37 -6.87 -2.21 3.87
CA ARG A 37 -6.59 -3.65 3.80
C ARG A 37 -5.10 -3.86 3.57
N ASP A 38 -4.63 -5.09 3.72
CA ASP A 38 -3.19 -5.40 3.65
C ASP A 38 -2.82 -6.08 2.32
N PHE A 39 -3.46 -7.21 2.01
CA PHE A 39 -3.10 -8.10 0.89
C PHE A 39 -4.25 -8.34 -0.11
N GLU A 40 -5.31 -7.54 -0.02
CA GLU A 40 -6.47 -7.61 -0.91
C GLU A 40 -6.74 -6.25 -1.52
N CYS A 41 -6.95 -6.20 -2.83
CA CYS A 41 -7.44 -5.01 -3.50
C CYS A 41 -8.89 -4.70 -3.07
N TYR A 42 -9.29 -3.43 -3.15
CA TYR A 42 -10.65 -3.01 -2.83
C TYR A 42 -11.04 -1.70 -3.53
N TYR A 43 -12.33 -1.37 -3.55
CA TYR A 43 -12.82 -0.09 -4.04
C TYR A 43 -12.76 0.98 -2.95
N VAL A 44 -12.14 2.12 -3.23
CA VAL A 44 -11.91 3.20 -2.26
C VAL A 44 -13.23 3.87 -1.90
N ARG A 45 -13.50 4.10 -0.61
CA ARG A 45 -14.62 4.94 -0.17
C ARG A 45 -14.24 6.42 -0.21
N LYS A 46 -15.20 7.28 -0.56
CA LYS A 46 -15.15 8.72 -0.34
C LYS A 46 -16.16 9.12 0.72
N GLY A 47 -15.86 10.21 1.44
CA GLY A 47 -16.80 10.78 2.42
C GLY A 47 -16.84 10.07 3.77
N ASP A 48 -15.87 9.20 4.08
CA ASP A 48 -15.66 8.73 5.44
C ASP A 48 -15.43 9.94 6.37
N SER A 49 -16.09 9.97 7.53
CA SER A 49 -16.03 11.08 8.47
C SER A 49 -15.96 10.61 9.93
N TRP A 50 -15.28 11.38 10.77
CA TRP A 50 -15.14 11.11 12.20
C TRP A 50 -15.10 12.40 13.00
N THR A 51 -15.54 12.32 14.26
CA THR A 51 -15.46 13.43 15.19
C THR A 51 -14.15 13.37 15.96
N LYS A 52 -13.32 14.40 15.83
CA LYS A 52 -12.06 14.51 16.58
C LYS A 52 -12.36 14.77 18.06
N ILE A 53 -11.49 14.27 18.93
CA ILE A 53 -11.54 14.57 20.37
C ILE A 53 -11.34 16.07 20.56
N ASP A 54 -12.25 16.68 21.31
CA ASP A 54 -12.18 18.07 21.74
C ASP A 54 -12.37 18.11 23.26
N TYR A 55 -11.25 18.27 23.97
CA TYR A 55 -11.23 18.30 25.45
C TYR A 55 -11.91 19.54 26.05
N SER A 56 -12.26 20.53 25.24
CA SER A 56 -13.06 21.68 25.71
C SER A 56 -14.56 21.35 25.83
N LYS A 57 -14.99 20.18 25.33
CA LYS A 57 -16.39 19.76 25.30
C LYS A 57 -16.62 18.48 26.11
N PRO A 58 -17.85 18.23 26.59
CA PRO A 58 -18.21 16.96 27.21
C PRO A 58 -17.94 15.78 26.28
N ALA A 59 -17.63 14.61 26.85
CA ALA A 59 -17.24 13.42 26.10
C ALA A 59 -18.28 12.98 25.05
N GLU A 60 -19.57 13.18 25.35
CA GLU A 60 -20.68 12.90 24.43
C GLU A 60 -20.56 13.62 23.08
N HIS A 61 -19.79 14.72 23.00
CA HIS A 61 -19.57 15.44 21.75
C HIS A 61 -18.75 14.66 20.72
N TRP A 62 -17.81 13.83 21.18
CA TRP A 62 -16.84 13.15 20.31
C TRP A 62 -16.85 11.62 20.45
N MET A 63 -17.58 11.07 21.42
CA MET A 63 -17.81 9.62 21.56
C MET A 63 -18.82 9.10 20.51
N HIS A 64 -18.48 9.27 19.24
CA HIS A 64 -19.23 8.76 18.10
C HIS A 64 -18.35 7.84 17.24
N ALA A 65 -18.96 6.84 16.63
CA ALA A 65 -18.25 5.99 15.67
C ALA A 65 -17.90 6.77 14.39
N LEU A 66 -16.88 6.30 13.67
CA LEU A 66 -16.65 6.71 12.29
C LEU A 66 -17.87 6.36 11.43
N VAL A 67 -18.29 7.30 10.59
CA VAL A 67 -19.35 7.12 9.61
C VAL A 67 -18.69 6.81 8.27
N ARG A 68 -18.94 5.63 7.73
CA ARG A 68 -18.46 5.23 6.40
C ARG A 68 -19.23 5.98 5.32
N GLY A 69 -18.51 6.44 4.31
CA GLY A 69 -19.06 7.03 3.11
C GLY A 69 -19.36 5.97 2.05
N GLU A 70 -19.19 6.34 0.78
CA GLU A 70 -19.62 5.55 -0.38
C GLU A 70 -18.41 5.08 -1.20
N GLU A 71 -18.45 3.83 -1.67
CA GLU A 71 -17.42 3.29 -2.56
C GLU A 71 -17.41 3.97 -3.94
N THR A 72 -16.22 4.21 -4.46
CA THR A 72 -15.96 4.74 -5.81
C THR A 72 -15.38 3.68 -6.72
N ASP A 73 -15.17 4.01 -8.00
CA ASP A 73 -14.59 3.07 -8.97
C ASP A 73 -13.05 3.02 -8.90
N LEU A 74 -12.44 3.78 -7.99
CA LEU A 74 -10.99 3.78 -7.79
C LEU A 74 -10.61 2.50 -7.04
N VAL A 75 -9.77 1.68 -7.66
CA VAL A 75 -9.21 0.49 -7.03
C VAL A 75 -8.02 0.89 -6.16
N GLU A 76 -7.97 0.41 -4.93
CA GLU A 76 -6.76 0.44 -4.14
C GLU A 76 -6.01 -0.89 -4.29
N ILE A 77 -4.71 -0.80 -4.57
CA ILE A 77 -3.73 -1.86 -4.31
C ILE A 77 -2.95 -1.42 -3.07
N PRO A 78 -3.19 -2.01 -1.88
CA PRO A 78 -2.87 -1.32 -0.64
C PRO A 78 -1.39 -0.99 -0.45
N ALA A 79 -1.11 0.21 0.03
CA ALA A 79 0.18 0.55 0.61
C ALA A 79 0.35 -0.15 1.96
N ASN A 80 1.59 -0.42 2.36
CA ASN A 80 1.87 -1.04 3.65
C ASN A 80 3.27 -0.65 4.17
N TRP A 81 3.33 0.03 5.32
CA TRP A 81 4.60 0.41 5.97
C TRP A 81 5.50 -0.78 6.32
N TYR A 82 4.93 -1.97 6.49
CA TYR A 82 5.69 -3.20 6.73
C TYR A 82 6.28 -3.81 5.45
N LEU A 83 5.93 -3.29 4.27
CA LEU A 83 6.47 -3.66 2.95
C LEU A 83 7.04 -2.44 2.20
N ASP A 84 7.63 -1.50 2.94
CA ASP A 84 8.33 -0.32 2.41
C ASP A 84 9.81 -0.33 2.84
N ASP A 85 10.72 -0.18 1.88
CA ASP A 85 12.15 -0.17 2.16
C ASP A 85 12.64 1.14 2.81
N LEU A 86 11.94 2.25 2.59
CA LEU A 86 12.48 3.58 2.86
C LEU A 86 12.57 3.90 4.36
N PRO A 87 11.47 3.86 5.15
CA PRO A 87 11.52 4.23 6.56
C PRO A 87 12.55 3.46 7.39
N PRO A 88 12.69 2.12 7.30
CA PRO A 88 13.62 1.39 8.15
C PRO A 88 15.09 1.58 7.75
N MET A 89 15.38 1.83 6.47
CA MET A 89 16.72 1.73 5.88
C MET A 89 17.25 3.03 5.25
N MET A 90 16.49 4.13 5.25
CA MET A 90 16.99 5.46 4.89
C MET A 90 17.22 6.36 6.11
N PHE A 91 18.44 6.88 6.27
CA PHE A 91 18.73 7.88 7.31
C PHE A 91 18.45 9.31 6.82
N ILE A 92 17.52 10.00 7.50
CA ILE A 92 17.06 11.36 7.18
C ILE A 92 17.32 12.28 8.39
N LYS A 93 18.42 13.04 8.36
CA LYS A 93 18.86 13.92 9.47
C LYS A 93 17.80 14.89 10.01
N LYS A 94 16.88 15.35 9.17
CA LYS A 94 15.85 16.34 9.52
C LYS A 94 14.57 15.72 10.09
N ALA A 95 14.43 14.40 10.03
CA ALA A 95 13.24 13.71 10.51
C ALA A 95 13.53 13.14 11.91
N PRO A 96 12.82 13.58 12.97
CA PRO A 96 13.05 13.10 14.33
C PRO A 96 12.71 11.61 14.52
N ASN A 97 11.86 11.06 13.65
CA ASN A 97 11.48 9.65 13.58
C ASN A 97 12.33 8.86 12.56
N SER A 98 13.46 9.40 12.10
CA SER A 98 14.33 8.70 11.16
C SER A 98 14.91 7.42 11.77
N HIS A 99 14.84 6.34 11.00
CA HIS A 99 15.71 5.17 11.19
C HIS A 99 16.88 5.27 10.21
N GLY A 100 17.19 4.20 9.47
CA GLY A 100 18.28 4.16 8.49
C GLY A 100 19.37 3.14 8.77
N PHE A 101 19.29 2.44 9.91
CA PHE A 101 20.30 1.48 10.35
C PHE A 101 19.72 0.09 10.64
N THR A 102 18.44 -0.13 10.30
CA THR A 102 17.83 -1.45 10.43
C THR A 102 18.54 -2.42 9.48
N ASN A 103 18.87 -3.60 9.97
CA ASN A 103 19.60 -4.59 9.20
C ASN A 103 18.68 -5.13 8.08
N PRO A 104 19.10 -5.09 6.79
CA PRO A 104 18.31 -5.61 5.69
C PRO A 104 17.93 -7.09 5.86
N ARG A 105 18.70 -7.89 6.60
CA ARG A 105 18.34 -9.29 6.87
C ARG A 105 17.13 -9.46 7.77
N ASP A 106 16.91 -8.53 8.70
CA ASP A 106 15.74 -8.56 9.58
C ASP A 106 14.49 -8.12 8.81
N ILE A 107 14.64 -7.12 7.93
CA ILE A 107 13.58 -6.69 7.00
C ILE A 107 13.21 -7.80 6.03
N GLU A 108 14.21 -8.47 5.43
CA GLU A 108 14.02 -9.63 4.57
C GLU A 108 13.22 -10.73 5.26
N GLN A 109 13.61 -11.09 6.49
CA GLN A 109 12.92 -12.13 7.24
C GLN A 109 11.46 -11.72 7.52
N MET A 110 11.23 -10.47 7.92
CA MET A 110 9.87 -9.95 8.16
C MET A 110 9.02 -9.97 6.87
N TRP A 111 9.59 -9.68 5.71
CA TRP A 111 8.86 -9.74 4.43
C TRP A 111 8.56 -11.19 4.03
N ARG A 112 9.49 -12.12 4.27
CA ARG A 112 9.26 -13.55 4.08
C ARG A 112 8.19 -14.09 5.02
N ASP A 113 8.19 -13.69 6.28
CA ASP A 113 7.19 -14.13 7.27
C ASP A 113 5.78 -13.64 6.88
N GLN A 114 5.66 -12.40 6.37
CA GLN A 114 4.40 -11.89 5.81
C GLN A 114 3.96 -12.72 4.60
N PHE A 115 4.87 -13.00 3.67
CA PHE A 115 4.57 -13.83 2.51
C PHE A 115 4.13 -15.24 2.91
N ASP A 116 4.83 -15.90 3.83
CA ASP A 116 4.50 -17.26 4.28
C ASP A 116 3.11 -17.33 4.92
N PHE A 117 2.73 -16.32 5.70
CA PHE A 117 1.38 -16.22 6.26
C PHE A 117 0.34 -16.06 5.15
N VAL A 118 0.54 -15.12 4.23
CA VAL A 118 -0.39 -14.86 3.14
C VAL A 118 -0.55 -16.09 2.26
N TYR A 119 0.55 -16.73 1.87
CA TYR A 119 0.54 -17.93 1.04
C TYR A 119 -0.20 -19.10 1.70
N ARG A 120 -0.12 -19.23 3.03
CA ARG A 120 -0.79 -20.30 3.78
C ARG A 120 -2.30 -20.07 3.93
N GLU A 121 -2.72 -18.81 4.11
CA GLU A 121 -4.08 -18.47 4.54
C GLU A 121 -4.99 -17.95 3.41
N TYR A 122 -4.41 -17.49 2.30
CA TYR A 122 -5.15 -16.88 1.19
C TYR A 122 -5.02 -17.71 -0.09
N ASP A 123 -6.15 -18.05 -0.70
CA ASP A 123 -6.19 -18.66 -2.03
C ASP A 123 -5.87 -17.62 -3.13
N GLU A 124 -6.20 -16.36 -2.89
CA GLU A 124 -5.92 -15.22 -3.78
C GLU A 124 -5.52 -14.01 -2.95
N ALA A 125 -4.37 -13.41 -3.28
CA ALA A 125 -3.83 -12.23 -2.61
C ALA A 125 -2.90 -11.43 -3.52
N VAL A 126 -2.68 -10.16 -3.16
CA VAL A 126 -1.63 -9.31 -3.70
C VAL A 126 -0.56 -9.08 -2.63
N PHE A 127 0.71 -9.06 -3.04
CA PHE A 127 1.84 -8.78 -2.16
C PHE A 127 2.62 -7.55 -2.67
N PRO A 128 2.09 -6.33 -2.50
CA PRO A 128 2.62 -5.12 -3.12
C PRO A 128 3.82 -4.55 -2.33
N ILE A 129 5.04 -4.89 -2.75
CA ILE A 129 6.27 -4.36 -2.13
C ILE A 129 6.59 -2.99 -2.72
N THR A 130 6.76 -1.99 -1.87
CA THR A 130 7.22 -0.64 -2.24
C THR A 130 8.73 -0.53 -2.04
N ILE A 131 9.44 -0.13 -3.10
CA ILE A 131 10.89 0.08 -3.06
C ILE A 131 11.29 1.40 -3.67
N HIS A 132 12.43 1.93 -3.23
CA HIS A 132 12.98 3.18 -3.72
C HIS A 132 14.41 2.96 -4.23
N PRO A 133 14.80 3.48 -5.41
CA PRO A 133 16.19 3.38 -5.89
C PRO A 133 17.21 3.93 -4.88
N ASP A 134 16.79 4.92 -4.08
CA ASP A 134 17.56 5.53 -3.01
C ASP A 134 18.07 4.53 -1.95
N VAL A 135 17.28 3.47 -1.70
CA VAL A 135 17.52 2.42 -0.69
C VAL A 135 17.77 1.07 -1.36
N SER A 136 16.83 0.57 -2.14
CA SER A 136 16.93 -0.71 -2.84
C SER A 136 17.98 -0.75 -3.94
N GLY A 137 18.54 0.39 -4.36
CA GLY A 137 19.74 0.43 -5.19
C GLY A 137 21.06 0.20 -4.44
N ARG A 138 21.04 0.08 -3.11
CA ARG A 138 22.24 -0.12 -2.29
C ARG A 138 22.65 -1.61 -2.25
N PRO A 139 23.95 -1.95 -2.30
CA PRO A 139 24.40 -3.35 -2.44
C PRO A 139 23.81 -4.32 -1.42
N GLN A 140 23.73 -3.95 -0.14
CA GLN A 140 23.19 -4.81 0.91
C GLN A 140 21.68 -5.07 0.78
N VAL A 141 20.93 -4.13 0.17
CA VAL A 141 19.49 -4.25 -0.07
C VAL A 141 19.23 -4.97 -1.40
N LEU A 142 20.08 -4.75 -2.42
CA LEU A 142 20.06 -5.56 -3.65
C LEU A 142 20.19 -7.06 -3.33
N LEU A 143 21.16 -7.43 -2.48
CA LEU A 143 21.32 -8.82 -2.04
C LEU A 143 20.11 -9.34 -1.25
N MET A 144 19.39 -8.49 -0.51
CA MET A 144 18.13 -8.84 0.14
C MET A 144 17.04 -9.13 -0.90
N LEU A 145 16.88 -8.26 -1.89
CA LEU A 145 15.87 -8.41 -2.94
C LEU A 145 16.13 -9.65 -3.82
N GLU A 146 17.39 -9.98 -4.12
CA GLU A 146 17.75 -11.22 -4.83
C GLU A 146 17.23 -12.45 -4.09
N ARG A 147 17.56 -12.59 -2.80
CA ARG A 147 17.11 -13.72 -1.97
C ARG A 147 15.59 -13.76 -1.81
N LEU A 148 14.97 -12.60 -1.62
CA LEU A 148 13.52 -12.52 -1.45
C LEU A 148 12.79 -12.91 -2.73
N ALA A 149 13.23 -12.40 -3.88
CA ALA A 149 12.65 -12.75 -5.18
C ALA A 149 12.81 -14.24 -5.46
N GLU A 150 14.01 -14.80 -5.28
CA GLU A 150 14.26 -16.24 -5.42
C GLU A 150 13.35 -17.07 -4.50
N TYR A 151 13.16 -16.63 -3.25
CA TYR A 151 12.29 -17.30 -2.29
C TYR A 151 10.83 -17.28 -2.73
N ILE A 152 10.26 -16.09 -3.00
CA ILE A 152 8.85 -15.92 -3.38
C ILE A 152 8.56 -16.66 -4.69
N MET A 153 9.47 -16.59 -5.67
CA MET A 153 9.32 -17.27 -6.97
C MET A 153 9.39 -18.80 -6.89
N SER A 154 9.84 -19.37 -5.77
CA SER A 154 9.89 -20.82 -5.60
C SER A 154 8.53 -21.47 -5.28
N TYR A 155 7.51 -20.67 -4.97
CA TYR A 155 6.19 -21.13 -4.58
C TYR A 155 5.25 -21.28 -5.79
N GLU A 156 4.50 -22.38 -5.85
CA GLU A 156 3.50 -22.62 -6.89
C GLU A 156 2.36 -21.60 -6.82
N GLY A 157 1.85 -21.14 -7.97
CA GLY A 157 0.76 -20.16 -8.04
C GLY A 157 1.22 -18.70 -7.97
N VAL A 158 2.47 -18.42 -7.61
CA VAL A 158 3.02 -17.05 -7.59
C VAL A 158 3.27 -16.55 -9.02
N THR A 159 2.78 -15.34 -9.31
CA THR A 159 3.03 -14.65 -10.59
C THR A 159 3.37 -13.19 -10.33
N PHE A 160 4.43 -12.69 -10.96
CA PHE A 160 4.77 -11.27 -10.94
C PHE A 160 3.91 -10.53 -11.96
N LYS A 161 3.20 -9.50 -11.49
CA LYS A 161 2.35 -8.63 -12.30
C LYS A 161 2.72 -7.18 -12.08
N THR A 162 2.47 -6.35 -13.08
CA THR A 162 2.40 -4.91 -12.89
C THR A 162 1.15 -4.56 -12.06
N PHE A 163 1.16 -3.41 -11.38
CA PHE A 163 -0.01 -2.92 -10.65
C PHE A 163 -1.21 -2.68 -11.59
N ASP A 164 -0.96 -2.37 -12.86
CA ASP A 164 -2.01 -2.20 -13.86
C ASP A 164 -2.77 -3.50 -14.14
N GLU A 165 -2.03 -4.62 -14.29
CA GLU A 165 -2.59 -5.96 -14.47
C GLU A 165 -3.29 -6.47 -13.22
N ILE A 166 -2.80 -6.10 -12.02
CA ILE A 166 -3.47 -6.41 -10.75
C ILE A 166 -4.83 -5.70 -10.68
N ALA A 167 -4.87 -4.42 -11.03
CA ALA A 167 -6.11 -3.65 -11.04
C ALA A 167 -7.12 -4.22 -12.06
N ASP A 168 -6.66 -4.58 -13.28
CA ASP A 168 -7.54 -5.18 -14.29
C ASP A 168 -8.10 -6.54 -13.84
N ASP A 169 -7.26 -7.39 -13.25
CA ASP A 169 -7.67 -8.69 -12.72
C ASP A 169 -8.73 -8.51 -11.63
N PHE A 170 -8.49 -7.62 -10.67
CA PHE A 170 -9.43 -7.30 -9.59
C PHE A 170 -10.78 -6.82 -10.14
N MET A 171 -10.77 -5.84 -11.05
CA MET A 171 -12.00 -5.28 -11.64
C MET A 171 -12.79 -6.31 -12.44
N SER A 172 -12.10 -7.22 -13.13
CA SER A 172 -12.77 -8.28 -13.91
C SER A 172 -13.50 -9.29 -13.02
N LYS A 173 -12.94 -9.59 -11.83
CA LYS A 173 -13.49 -10.52 -10.85
C LYS A 173 -14.55 -9.88 -9.95
N HIS A 174 -14.47 -8.56 -9.74
CA HIS A 174 -15.34 -7.81 -8.82
C HIS A 174 -16.07 -6.65 -9.52
N PRO A 175 -16.85 -6.91 -10.58
CA PRO A 175 -17.51 -5.83 -11.32
C PRO A 175 -18.49 -5.06 -10.41
N ARG A 176 -18.41 -3.74 -10.42
CA ARG A 176 -19.42 -2.88 -9.78
C ARG A 176 -20.70 -2.86 -10.61
N ARG A 177 -21.85 -2.97 -9.93
CA ARG A 177 -23.20 -2.92 -10.53
C ARG A 177 -23.78 -1.51 -10.47
#